data_AF-A0A942M030-F1
#
_entry.id   AF-A0A942M030-F1
#
_cell.length_a   1.000
_cell.length_b   1.000
_cell.length_c   1.000
_cell.angle_alpha   90.00
_cell.angle_beta   90.00
_cell.angle_gamma   90.00
#
_symmetry.space_group_name_H-M   'P 1'
#
loop_
_entity.id
_entity.type
_entity.pdbx_description
1 polymer ?
#
loop_
_entity_poly.entity_id
_entity_poly.type
_entity_poly.pdbx_seq_one_letter_code
_entity_poly.pdbx_strand_id
1 'polypeptide(L)' 'HWRHIKTTNPIESPFAWIRARLRKTKRLRSEKSALGLVFQLMLKLENAWMRLSYPELVTSIIYRQKTLDGTVTKQKHVS' A
#
# COMPACT_ATOMS: atom_id res chain seq x y z
N HIS A 1 1.06 19.62 9.15
CA HIS A 1 2.35 19.55 8.44
C HIS A 1 2.35 18.29 7.58
N TRP A 2 2.17 18.41 6.26
CA TRP A 2 2.11 17.24 5.37
C TRP A 2 3.47 16.55 5.33
N ARG A 3 3.50 15.23 5.55
CA ARG A 3 4.74 14.45 5.45
C ARG A 3 5.07 14.26 3.97
N HIS A 4 6.14 14.86 3.50
CA HIS A 4 6.58 14.72 2.12
C HIS A 4 7.00 13.27 1.83
N ILE A 5 6.28 12.60 0.94
CA ILE A 5 6.60 11.23 0.50
C ILE A 5 7.59 11.35 -0.66
N LYS A 6 8.84 10.91 -0.46
CA LYS A 6 9.89 10.98 -1.50
C LYS A 6 9.76 9.92 -2.61
N THR A 7 8.64 9.20 -2.66
CA THR A 7 8.36 8.18 -3.67
C THR A 7 6.98 8.40 -4.26
N THR A 8 6.89 8.40 -5.59
CA THR A 8 5.61 8.46 -6.32
C THR A 8 4.88 7.11 -6.31
N ASN A 9 5.56 6.03 -5.91
CA ASN A 9 4.98 4.70 -5.96
C ASN A 9 5.37 3.82 -4.75
N PRO A 10 4.73 4.05 -3.59
CA PRO A 10 5.01 3.31 -2.37
C PRO A 10 4.62 1.83 -2.46
N ILE A 11 3.70 1.45 -3.35
CA ILE A 11 3.31 0.04 -3.54
C ILE A 11 4.35 -0.72 -4.38
N GLU A 12 4.96 -0.10 -5.39
CA GLU A 12 5.94 -0.79 -6.24
C GLU A 12 7.24 -1.16 -5.51
N SER A 13 7.63 -0.39 -4.49
CA SER A 13 8.86 -0.62 -3.71
C SER A 13 8.93 -2.04 -3.08
N PRO A 14 7.94 -2.50 -2.29
CA PRO A 14 7.94 -3.87 -1.75
C PRO A 14 7.81 -4.94 -2.83
N PHE A 15 6.99 -4.72 -3.87
CA PHE A 15 6.84 -5.68 -4.98
C PHE A 15 8.11 -5.80 -5.83
N ALA A 16 8.91 -4.75 -5.96
CA ALA A 16 10.19 -4.78 -6.67
C ALA A 16 11.18 -5.74 -5.97
N TRP A 17 11.23 -5.71 -4.64
CA TRP A 17 12.06 -6.62 -3.86
C TRP A 17 11.62 -8.09 -4.01
N ILE A 18 10.31 -8.35 -3.97
CA ILE A 18 9.75 -9.69 -4.19
C ILE A 18 10.10 -10.19 -5.61
N ARG A 19 9.87 -9.36 -6.64
CA ARG A 19 10.21 -9.70 -8.04
C ARG A 19 11.69 -9.97 -8.23
N ALA A 20 12.57 -9.19 -7.61
CA ALA A 20 14.01 -9.42 -7.66
C ALA A 20 14.39 -10.78 -7.05
N ARG A 21 13.72 -11.20 -5.97
CA ARG A 21 13.97 -12.48 -5.31
C ARG A 21 13.40 -13.67 -6.08
N LEU A 22 12.22 -13.50 -6.68
CA LEU A 22 11.62 -14.45 -7.61
C LEU A 22 12.49 -14.68 -8.85
N ARG A 23 13.05 -13.62 -9.45
CA ARG A 23 13.97 -13.73 -10.60
C ARG A 23 15.24 -14.51 -10.27
N LYS A 24 15.72 -14.45 -9.02
CA LYS A 24 16.89 -15.20 -8.55
C LYS A 24 16.58 -16.68 -8.29
N THR A 25 15.33 -17.03 -7.99
CA THR A 25 14.91 -18.44 -7.82
C THR A 25 14.67 -19.12 -9.16
N LYS A 26 15.77 -19.50 -9.82
CA LYS A 26 15.81 -20.15 -11.15
C LYS A 26 15.17 -21.56 -11.21
N ARG A 27 14.71 -22.11 -10.09
CA ARG A 27 14.28 -23.53 -9.94
C ARG A 27 12.94 -23.70 -9.19
N LEU A 28 12.03 -22.75 -9.27
CA LEU A 28 10.65 -22.97 -8.83
C LEU A 28 10.00 -24.00 -9.76
N ARG A 29 9.88 -25.25 -9.28
CA ARG A 29 9.35 -26.38 -10.06
C ARG A 29 7.82 -26.34 -10.22
N SER A 30 7.11 -25.48 -9.49
CA SER A 30 5.65 -25.38 -9.54
C SER A 30 5.15 -23.98 -9.20
N GLU A 31 3.96 -23.65 -9.69
CA GLU A 31 3.23 -22.42 -9.33
C GLU A 31 2.96 -22.34 -7.83
N LYS A 32 2.60 -23.47 -7.19
CA LYS A 32 2.37 -23.53 -5.73
C LYS A 32 3.61 -23.14 -4.94
N SER A 33 4.80 -23.57 -5.38
CA SER A 33 6.07 -23.16 -4.77
C SER A 33 6.34 -21.67 -4.96
N ALA A 34 5.95 -21.10 -6.11
CA ALA A 34 6.07 -19.67 -6.39
C ALA A 34 5.15 -18.84 -5.49
N LEU A 35 3.89 -19.24 -5.39
CA LEU A 35 2.91 -18.60 -4.53
C LEU A 35 3.34 -18.64 -3.06
N GLY A 36 3.79 -19.81 -2.59
CA GLY A 36 4.29 -19.97 -1.22
C GLY A 36 5.48 -19.07 -0.93
N LEU A 37 6.43 -18.94 -1.87
CA LEU A 37 7.56 -18.03 -1.73
C LEU A 37 7.10 -16.56 -1.68
N VAL A 38 6.22 -16.13 -2.59
CA VAL A 38 5.68 -14.77 -2.60
C VAL A 38 4.99 -14.46 -1.26
N PHE A 39 4.18 -15.38 -0.76
CA PHE A 39 3.48 -15.24 0.51
C PHE A 39 4.45 -15.06 1.68
N GLN A 40 5.48 -15.89 1.78
CA GLN A 40 6.50 -15.75 2.83
C GLN A 40 7.28 -14.43 2.73
N LEU A 41 7.59 -13.97 1.51
CA LEU A 41 8.26 -12.70 1.29
C LEU A 41 7.35 -11.51 1.66
N MET A 42 6.06 -11.60 1.38
CA MET A 42 5.05 -10.61 1.80
C MET A 42 4.98 -10.50 3.33
N LEU A 43 4.83 -11.63 4.03
CA LEU A 43 4.82 -11.66 5.50
C LEU A 43 6.09 -11.02 6.10
N LYS A 44 7.25 -11.29 5.50
CA LYS A 44 8.51 -10.70 5.97
C LYS A 44 8.57 -9.18 5.76
N LEU A 45 7.95 -8.67 4.70
CA LEU A 45 7.96 -7.25 4.36
C LEU A 45 6.86 -6.45 5.07
N GLU A 46 5.83 -7.10 5.61
CA GLU A 46 4.70 -6.46 6.30
C GLU A 46 5.17 -5.45 7.37
N ASN A 47 6.16 -5.83 8.17
CA ASN A 47 6.70 -4.97 9.23
C ASN A 47 7.39 -3.70 8.71
N ALA A 48 7.80 -3.67 7.45
CA ALA A 48 8.44 -2.52 6.82
C ALA A 48 7.44 -1.58 6.12
N TRP A 49 6.15 -1.93 6.09
CA TRP A 49 5.14 -1.12 5.40
C TRP A 49 4.86 0.17 6.18
N MET A 50 4.86 1.28 5.44
CA MET A 50 4.44 2.55 6.01
C MET A 50 2.95 2.52 6.28
N ARG A 51 2.58 2.77 7.54
CA ARG A 51 1.18 3.01 7.91
C ARG A 51 0.70 4.30 7.24
N LEU A 52 -0.56 4.30 6.85
CA LEU A 52 -1.18 5.50 6.31
C LEU A 52 -1.26 6.58 7.40
N SER A 53 -0.85 7.80 7.06
CA SER A 53 -0.77 8.90 8.03
C SER A 53 -2.13 9.47 8.42
N TYR A 54 -3.15 9.34 7.56
CA TYR A 54 -4.51 9.88 7.77
C TYR A 54 -5.56 8.88 7.26
N PRO A 55 -5.76 7.74 7.96
CA PRO A 55 -6.70 6.71 7.54
C PRO A 55 -8.16 7.16 7.48
N GLU A 56 -8.54 8.17 8.27
CA GLU A 56 -9.88 8.76 8.27
C GLU A 56 -10.26 9.42 6.93
N LEU A 57 -9.27 9.85 6.15
CA LEU A 57 -9.47 10.44 4.82
C LEU A 57 -9.67 9.39 3.72
N VAL A 58 -9.36 8.12 3.98
CA VAL A 58 -9.54 7.05 2.97
C VAL A 58 -11.00 6.90 2.61
N THR A 59 -11.87 6.94 3.61
CA THR A 59 -13.31 6.80 3.43
C THR A 59 -13.85 7.92 2.53
N SER A 60 -13.43 9.18 2.74
CA SER A 60 -13.87 10.29 1.89
C SER A 60 -13.38 10.17 0.45
N ILE A 61 -12.19 9.62 0.24
CA ILE A 61 -11.65 9.32 -1.11
C ILE A 61 -12.47 8.22 -1.79
N ILE A 62 -12.77 7.13 -1.10
CA ILE A 62 -13.57 6.01 -1.64
C ILE A 62 -14.96 6.49 -2.08
N TYR A 63 -15.62 7.30 -1.25
CA TYR A 63 -16.92 7.88 -1.57
C TYR A 63 -16.85 9.10 -2.49
N ARG A 64 -15.66 9.42 -3.02
CA ARG A 64 -15.41 10.53 -3.95
C ARG A 64 -15.96 11.87 -3.45
N GLN A 65 -15.91 12.08 -2.14
CA GLN A 65 -16.36 13.32 -1.54
C GLN A 65 -15.38 14.44 -1.93
N LYS A 66 -15.92 15.63 -2.23
CA LYS A 66 -15.11 16.81 -2.53
C LYS A 66 -14.38 17.22 -1.26
N THR A 67 -13.13 16.75 -1.13
CA THR A 67 -12.24 17.10 -0.03
C THR A 67 -11.38 18.27 -0.52
N LEU A 68 -11.59 19.46 0.04
CA LEU A 68 -10.71 20.60 -0.19
C LEU A 68 -9.51 20.49 0.76
N ASP A 69 -8.30 20.48 0.19
CA ASP A 69 -7.03 20.55 0.91
C ASP A 69 -6.85 19.54 2.08
N GLY A 70 -7.39 18.33 1.91
CA GLY A 70 -7.28 17.25 2.90
C GLY A 70 -8.14 17.44 4.16
N THR A 71 -9.05 18.42 4.16
CA THR A 71 -10.04 18.57 5.23
C THR A 71 -11.38 17.97 4.78
N VAL A 72 -11.88 16.99 5.54
CA VAL A 72 -13.27 16.53 5.36
C VAL A 72 -14.16 17.70 5.80
N THR A 73 -14.75 18.41 4.85
CA THR A 73 -15.83 19.34 5.16
C THR A 73 -16.96 18.54 5.80
N LYS A 74 -17.09 18.62 7.12
CA LYS A 74 -18.28 18.14 7.83
C LYS A 74 -19.48 18.81 7.18
N GLN A 75 -20.25 18.07 6.39
CA GLN A 75 -21.57 18.53 6.01
C GLN A 75 -22.37 18.62 7.31
N LYS A 76 -22.61 19.85 7.76
CA LYS A 76 -23.53 20.13 8.86
C LYS A 76 -24.88 19.59 8.41
N HIS A 77 -25.36 18.55 9.09
CA HIS A 77 -26.76 18.18 9.04
C HIS A 77 -27.52 19.34 9.69
N VAL A 78 -28.02 20.26 8.86
CA VAL A 78 -28.96 21.29 9.32
C VAL A 78 -30.27 20.55 9.56
N SER A 79 -30.78 20.68 10.80
CA SER A 79 -32.05 20.14 11.28
C SER A 79 -33.24 20.60 10.47
#